data_AF-A0A0F3GWQ7-F1
#
_entry.id   AF-A0A0F3GWQ7-F1
#
_cell.length_a   1.000
_cell.length_b   1.000
_cell.length_c   1.000
_cell.angle_alpha   90.00
_cell.angle_beta   90.00
_cell.angle_gamma   90.00
#
_symmetry.space_group_name_H-M   'P 1'
#
loop_
_entity.id
_entity.type
_entity.pdbx_description
1 polymer ?
#
loop_
_entity_poly.entity_id
_entity_poly.type
_entity_poly.pdbx_seq_one_letter_code
_entity_poly.pdbx_strand_id
1 'polypeptide(L)'
;MEEAPDVIALTGDFITGTNHVGGSGKVGMEKGARGYIQRCVNALSTLKAPMGIYGVLGNHDFWSGKDAVDTICHSFTDRIGVVWLRNENVRIKRGTHSIYIIGVDDYWERSCSLMDACKGIDIQAVKILLSHNPDINIDIESSKKKIDVVLSGHTHGGQ
;
A
#
# COMPACT_ATOMS: atom_id res chain seq x y z
N MET A 1 3.17 15.89 -21.87
CA MET A 1 3.10 16.73 -20.67
C MET A 1 3.53 15.83 -19.53
N GLU A 2 4.52 16.22 -18.75
CA GLU A 2 4.87 15.46 -17.55
C GLU A 2 3.87 15.83 -16.47
N GLU A 3 3.18 14.84 -15.91
CA GLU A 3 2.20 15.07 -14.83
C GLU A 3 2.93 15.54 -13.57
N ALA A 4 2.33 16.46 -12.82
CA ALA A 4 2.89 17.03 -11.59
C ALA A 4 1.95 16.78 -10.40
N PRO A 5 1.86 15.53 -9.91
CA PRO A 5 0.92 15.18 -8.85
C PRO A 5 1.33 15.78 -7.50
N ASP A 6 0.35 16.24 -6.72
CA ASP A 6 0.56 16.68 -5.34
C ASP A 6 0.88 15.50 -4.40
N VAL A 7 0.23 14.35 -4.64
CA VAL A 7 0.34 13.09 -3.87
C VAL A 7 0.44 11.92 -4.83
N ILE A 8 1.26 10.91 -4.51
CA ILE A 8 1.28 9.63 -5.22
C ILE A 8 0.87 8.51 -4.25
N ALA A 9 0.03 7.61 -4.72
CA ALA A 9 -0.35 6.39 -4.02
C ALA A 9 0.22 5.17 -4.75
N LEU A 10 0.86 4.25 -4.01
CA LEU A 10 1.37 2.99 -4.50
C LEU A 10 0.60 1.85 -3.83
N THR A 11 -0.14 1.06 -4.61
CA THR A 11 -1.15 0.12 -4.08
C THR A 11 -0.70 -1.34 -4.12
N GLY A 12 0.57 -1.64 -3.81
CA GLY A 12 1.07 -3.02 -3.63
C GLY A 12 1.57 -3.75 -4.90
N ASP A 13 2.05 -4.98 -4.68
CA ASP A 13 2.62 -5.90 -5.67
C ASP A 13 3.86 -5.37 -6.39
N PHE A 14 4.86 -4.96 -5.60
CA PHE A 14 6.15 -4.49 -6.13
C PHE A 14 7.03 -5.64 -6.61
N ILE A 15 6.74 -6.86 -6.15
CA ILE A 15 7.32 -8.10 -6.62
C ILE A 15 6.25 -9.14 -6.86
N THR A 16 6.54 -10.08 -7.75
CA THR A 16 5.78 -11.32 -7.91
C THR A 16 6.62 -12.45 -7.33
N GLY A 17 6.18 -13.09 -6.25
CA GLY A 17 6.76 -14.34 -5.79
C GLY A 17 6.43 -15.48 -6.77
N THR A 18 7.38 -16.38 -7.09
CA THR A 18 7.12 -17.45 -8.09
C THR A 18 6.49 -18.72 -7.52
N ASN A 19 6.18 -18.77 -6.22
CA ASN A 19 5.56 -19.94 -5.60
C ASN A 19 4.04 -19.83 -5.59
N HIS A 20 3.43 -20.07 -6.75
CA HIS A 20 2.01 -20.33 -6.88
C HIS A 20 1.75 -21.70 -7.50
N VAL A 21 2.04 -22.77 -6.76
CA VAL A 21 1.21 -24.01 -6.72
C VAL A 21 1.51 -24.81 -5.43
N GLY A 22 0.57 -24.90 -4.49
CA GLY A 22 0.28 -26.11 -3.71
C GLY A 22 1.37 -26.81 -2.86
N GLY A 23 2.42 -26.13 -2.39
CA GLY A 23 3.49 -26.77 -1.61
C GLY A 23 3.74 -26.10 -0.25
N SER A 24 3.69 -26.88 0.83
CA SER A 24 4.04 -26.53 2.21
C SER A 24 5.55 -26.26 2.41
N GLY A 25 6.17 -25.49 1.51
CA GLY A 25 7.57 -25.10 1.57
C GLY A 25 7.76 -23.78 2.31
N LYS A 26 8.80 -23.68 3.14
CA LYS A 26 9.18 -22.43 3.82
C LYS A 26 9.43 -21.33 2.79
N VAL A 27 8.63 -20.28 2.85
CA VAL A 27 8.73 -19.08 2.02
C VAL A 27 9.95 -18.27 2.46
N GLY A 28 11.06 -18.43 1.74
CA GLY A 28 12.21 -17.55 1.84
C GLY A 28 12.26 -16.67 0.59
N MET A 29 12.76 -15.45 0.73
CA MET A 29 13.03 -14.55 -0.38
C MET A 29 13.88 -15.27 -1.44
N GLU A 30 13.33 -15.50 -2.63
CA GLU A 30 14.00 -16.25 -3.69
C GLU A 30 15.34 -15.60 -4.07
N LYS A 31 16.29 -16.44 -4.53
CA LYS A 31 17.54 -15.98 -5.15
C LYS A 31 17.20 -15.12 -6.38
N GLY A 32 17.19 -13.80 -6.21
CA GLY A 32 16.89 -12.84 -7.26
C GLY A 32 15.86 -11.77 -6.88
N ALA A 33 15.03 -11.99 -5.85
CA ALA A 33 13.99 -11.05 -5.44
C ALA A 33 14.56 -9.67 -5.07
N ARG A 34 15.70 -9.62 -4.35
CA ARG A 34 16.43 -8.35 -4.10
C ARG A 34 16.77 -7.59 -5.39
N GLY A 35 17.16 -8.30 -6.44
CA GLY A 35 17.45 -7.71 -7.74
C GLY A 35 16.19 -7.14 -8.42
N TYR A 36 15.05 -7.83 -8.29
CA TYR A 36 13.76 -7.31 -8.76
C TYR A 36 13.32 -6.08 -7.98
N ILE A 37 13.37 -6.12 -6.64
CA ILE A 37 13.05 -4.97 -5.78
C ILE A 37 13.90 -3.77 -6.17
N GLN A 38 15.22 -3.95 -6.31
CA GLN A 38 16.11 -2.85 -6.68
C GLN A 38 15.78 -2.26 -8.06
N ARG A 39 15.42 -3.09 -9.05
CA ARG A 39 14.98 -2.61 -10.36
C ARG A 39 13.68 -1.82 -10.26
N CYS A 40 12.72 -2.30 -9.48
CA CYS A 40 11.44 -1.63 -9.24
C CYS A 40 11.65 -0.26 -8.58
N VAL A 41 12.43 -0.23 -7.49
CA VAL A 41 12.84 1.01 -6.80
C VAL A 41 13.52 1.98 -7.75
N ASN A 42 14.46 1.50 -8.58
CA ASN A 42 15.17 2.37 -9.52
C ASN A 42 14.22 2.95 -10.58
N ALA A 43 13.30 2.14 -11.11
CA ALA A 43 12.31 2.59 -12.10
C ALA A 43 11.38 3.66 -11.53
N LEU A 44 11.05 3.59 -10.24
CA LEU A 44 10.16 4.53 -9.56
C LEU A 44 10.90 5.67 -8.86
N SER A 45 12.24 5.70 -8.90
CA SER A 45 13.06 6.68 -8.16
C SER A 45 12.93 8.12 -8.62
N THR A 46 12.31 8.35 -9.79
CA THR A 46 12.07 9.69 -10.33
C THR A 46 10.74 10.28 -9.86
N LEU A 47 9.89 9.50 -9.18
CA LEU A 47 8.60 9.97 -8.67
C LEU A 47 8.78 11.12 -7.68
N LYS A 48 7.97 12.16 -7.84
CA LYS A 48 7.96 13.34 -6.96
C LYS A 48 6.53 13.75 -6.69
N ALA A 49 6.23 13.90 -5.40
CA ALA A 49 4.95 14.40 -4.92
C ALA A 49 5.20 15.27 -3.67
N PRO A 50 5.01 16.61 -3.75
CA PRO A 50 5.38 17.52 -2.67
C PRO A 50 4.59 17.29 -1.37
N MET A 51 3.43 16.66 -1.45
CA MET A 51 2.62 16.29 -0.28
C MET A 51 2.81 14.83 0.14
N GLY A 52 3.72 14.09 -0.49
CA GLY A 52 4.13 12.75 -0.08
C GLY A 52 3.80 11.63 -1.07
N ILE A 53 4.54 10.54 -0.93
CA ILE A 53 4.32 9.28 -1.64
C ILE A 53 3.93 8.25 -0.59
N TYR A 54 2.72 7.70 -0.69
CA TYR A 54 2.16 6.78 0.30
C TYR A 54 1.98 5.39 -0.32
N GLY A 55 2.35 4.35 0.42
CA GLY A 55 2.34 2.97 -0.06
C GLY A 55 1.60 2.01 0.86
N VAL A 56 0.94 1.02 0.26
CA VAL A 56 0.50 -0.22 0.91
C VAL A 56 1.12 -1.41 0.18
N LEU A 57 1.21 -2.55 0.86
CA LEU A 57 1.78 -3.78 0.32
C LEU A 57 0.68 -4.67 -0.25
N GLY A 58 1.00 -5.40 -1.32
CA GLY A 58 0.11 -6.37 -1.94
C GLY A 58 0.34 -7.79 -1.47
N ASN A 59 -0.57 -8.69 -1.85
CA ASN A 59 -0.49 -10.10 -1.47
C ASN A 59 0.83 -10.72 -1.95
N HIS A 60 1.35 -10.39 -3.14
CA HIS A 60 2.61 -10.97 -3.59
C HIS A 60 3.83 -10.46 -2.81
N ASP A 61 3.77 -9.25 -2.26
CA ASP A 61 4.81 -8.72 -1.37
C ASP A 61 4.84 -9.52 -0.06
N PHE A 62 3.67 -9.77 0.54
CA PHE A 62 3.52 -10.58 1.75
C PHE A 62 3.87 -12.04 1.54
N TRP A 63 3.36 -12.66 0.46
CA TRP A 63 3.61 -14.05 0.10
C TRP A 63 5.05 -14.34 -0.28
N SER A 64 5.87 -13.31 -0.49
CA SER A 64 7.31 -13.43 -0.69
C SER A 64 8.09 -13.47 0.65
N GLY A 65 7.40 -13.34 1.78
CA GLY A 65 7.92 -13.48 3.12
C GLY A 65 8.38 -12.17 3.76
N LYS A 66 8.57 -12.19 5.08
CA LYS A 66 8.91 -11.01 5.90
C LYS A 66 10.16 -10.28 5.39
N ASP A 67 11.20 -11.00 5.02
CA ASP A 67 12.44 -10.39 4.51
C ASP A 67 12.20 -9.59 3.22
N ALA A 68 11.28 -10.03 2.37
CA ALA A 68 10.91 -9.32 1.16
C ALA A 68 10.13 -8.04 1.49
N VAL A 69 9.13 -8.14 2.36
CA VAL A 69 8.38 -6.98 2.89
C VAL A 69 9.34 -5.93 3.47
N ASP A 70 10.24 -6.33 4.37
CA ASP A 70 11.21 -5.42 4.98
C ASP A 70 12.13 -4.80 3.91
N THR A 71 12.58 -5.60 2.94
CA THR A 71 13.47 -5.11 1.86
C THR A 71 12.75 -4.10 0.96
N ILE A 72 11.49 -4.36 0.58
CA ILE A 72 10.66 -3.42 -0.19
C ILE A 72 10.52 -2.13 0.60
N CYS A 73 10.06 -2.22 1.84
CA CYS A 73 9.77 -1.05 2.65
C CYS A 73 11.01 -0.15 2.78
N HIS A 74 12.13 -0.71 3.25
CA HIS A 74 13.37 0.06 3.42
C HIS A 74 13.89 0.63 2.10
N SER A 75 13.93 -0.16 1.02
CA SER A 75 14.52 0.31 -0.25
C SER A 75 13.73 1.45 -0.87
N PHE A 76 12.39 1.39 -0.81
CA PHE A 76 11.51 2.47 -1.31
C PHE A 76 11.55 3.70 -0.40
N THR A 77 11.55 3.52 0.93
CA THR A 77 11.67 4.64 1.86
C THR A 77 13.00 5.35 1.67
N ASP A 78 14.13 4.63 1.64
CA ASP A 78 15.46 5.23 1.56
C ASP A 78 15.70 5.94 0.22
N ARG A 79 15.20 5.38 -0.88
CA ARG A 79 15.49 5.90 -2.22
C ARG A 79 14.48 6.91 -2.75
N ILE A 80 13.22 6.77 -2.36
CA ILE A 80 12.09 7.51 -2.95
C ILE A 80 11.33 8.32 -1.89
N GLY A 81 11.48 7.98 -0.60
CA GLY A 81 10.76 8.65 0.49
C GLY A 81 9.32 8.15 0.65
N VAL A 82 9.04 6.89 0.28
CA VAL A 82 7.71 6.30 0.49
C VAL A 82 7.40 6.16 1.98
N VAL A 83 6.21 6.61 2.35
CA VAL A 83 5.61 6.39 3.68
C VAL A 83 4.64 5.21 3.58
N TRP A 84 5.01 4.10 4.21
CA TRP A 84 4.20 2.88 4.24
C TRP A 84 3.13 2.96 5.30
N LEU A 85 1.86 2.78 4.90
CA LEU A 85 0.71 2.85 5.78
C LEU A 85 0.21 1.42 6.06
N ARG A 86 0.62 0.85 7.18
CA ARG A 86 0.29 -0.54 7.57
C ARG A 86 -0.77 -0.57 8.66
N ASN A 87 -2.03 -0.53 8.26
CA ASN A 87 -3.16 -0.29 9.16
C ASN A 87 -3.02 1.03 9.93
N GLU A 88 -2.58 2.05 9.21
CA GLU A 88 -2.28 3.38 9.75
C GLU A 88 -2.93 4.46 8.88
N ASN A 89 -2.96 5.68 9.40
CA ASN A 89 -3.39 6.83 8.64
C ASN A 89 -2.46 8.02 8.85
N VAL A 90 -2.49 8.92 7.88
CA VAL A 90 -1.78 10.19 7.93
C VAL A 90 -2.69 11.29 7.44
N ARG A 91 -2.69 12.40 8.17
CA ARG A 91 -3.41 13.61 7.79
C ARG A 91 -2.49 14.49 6.94
N ILE A 92 -2.87 14.73 5.70
CA ILE A 92 -2.19 15.71 4.84
C ILE A 92 -3.00 17.01 4.79
N LYS A 93 -2.32 18.15 4.70
CA LYS A 93 -2.92 19.48 4.76
C LYS A 93 -2.50 20.33 3.58
N ARG A 94 -3.44 21.12 3.04
CA ARG A 94 -3.18 22.17 2.05
C ARG A 94 -3.96 23.42 2.45
N GLY A 95 -3.23 24.42 2.94
CA GLY A 95 -3.85 25.60 3.57
C GLY A 95 -4.69 25.21 4.78
N THR A 96 -5.96 25.58 4.78
CA THR A 96 -6.94 25.26 5.83
C THR A 96 -7.63 23.91 5.64
N HIS A 97 -7.45 23.25 4.50
CA HIS A 97 -8.09 21.99 4.17
C HIS A 97 -7.19 20.80 4.53
N SER A 98 -7.80 19.66 4.80
CA SER A 98 -7.07 18.43 5.09
C SER A 98 -7.85 17.20 4.67
N ILE A 99 -7.14 16.18 4.23
CA ILE A 99 -7.67 14.84 4.00
C ILE A 99 -6.84 13.82 4.78
N TYR A 100 -7.42 12.66 5.04
CA TYR A 100 -6.70 11.52 5.60
C TYR A 100 -6.41 10.52 4.49
N ILE A 101 -5.15 10.12 4.39
CA ILE A 101 -4.73 8.95 3.63
C ILE A 101 -4.66 7.80 4.63
N ILE A 102 -5.41 6.74 4.36
CA ILE A 102 -5.54 5.55 5.19
C ILE A 102 -4.92 4.41 4.40
N GLY A 103 -4.12 3.57 5.03
CA GLY A 103 -3.61 2.34 4.40
C GLY A 103 -3.86 1.13 5.29
N VAL A 104 -4.24 0.03 4.67
CA VAL A 104 -4.35 -1.28 5.30
C VAL A 104 -3.33 -2.24 4.70
N ASP A 105 -2.91 -3.23 5.48
CA ASP A 105 -2.24 -4.39 4.92
C ASP A 105 -3.18 -5.13 3.94
N ASP A 106 -2.62 -6.01 3.10
CA ASP A 106 -3.42 -6.75 2.11
C ASP A 106 -4.58 -7.51 2.78
N TYR A 107 -5.76 -7.47 2.16
CA TYR A 107 -7.00 -8.00 2.75
C TYR A 107 -6.95 -9.51 3.01
N TRP A 108 -6.16 -10.27 2.23
CA TRP A 108 -6.00 -11.71 2.46
C TRP A 108 -5.00 -12.04 3.56
N GLU A 109 -4.25 -11.05 4.05
CA GLU A 109 -3.38 -11.21 5.19
C GLU A 109 -4.13 -11.00 6.51
N ARG A 110 -3.79 -11.85 7.50
CA ARG A 110 -4.40 -11.77 8.84
C ARG A 110 -4.14 -10.45 9.56
N SER A 111 -3.16 -9.68 9.11
CA SER A 111 -2.81 -8.40 9.71
C SER A 111 -3.68 -7.25 9.21
N CYS A 112 -4.49 -7.41 8.16
CA CYS A 112 -5.39 -6.34 7.69
C CYS A 112 -6.35 -5.89 8.80
N SER A 113 -6.39 -4.59 9.06
CA SER A 113 -7.25 -3.99 10.09
C SER A 113 -7.69 -2.58 9.69
N LEU A 114 -8.88 -2.49 9.08
CA LEU A 114 -9.54 -1.20 8.80
C LEU A 114 -9.84 -0.42 10.09
N MET A 115 -10.11 -1.14 11.18
CA MET A 115 -10.39 -0.53 12.49
C MET A 115 -9.17 0.25 13.00
N ASP A 116 -7.99 -0.36 13.00
CA ASP A 116 -6.75 0.29 13.45
C ASP A 116 -6.36 1.42 12.50
N ALA A 117 -6.49 1.18 11.19
CA ALA A 117 -6.21 2.19 10.17
C ALA A 117 -7.06 3.45 10.34
N CYS A 118 -8.30 3.34 10.83
CA CYS A 118 -9.18 4.47 11.04
C CYS A 118 -9.09 5.10 12.44
N LYS A 119 -8.20 4.64 13.32
CA LYS A 119 -8.11 5.14 14.70
C LYS A 119 -7.69 6.62 14.73
N GLY A 120 -8.41 7.42 15.52
CA GLY A 120 -8.10 8.84 15.71
C GLY A 120 -8.51 9.77 14.56
N ILE A 121 -9.21 9.27 13.54
CA ILE A 121 -9.70 10.08 12.43
C ILE A 121 -11.04 10.73 12.81
N ASP A 122 -11.18 12.03 12.51
CA ASP A 122 -12.46 12.74 12.64
C ASP A 122 -13.52 12.13 11.72
N ILE A 123 -14.72 11.90 12.26
CA ILE A 123 -15.83 11.31 11.52
C ILE A 123 -16.20 12.09 10.26
N GLN A 124 -16.08 13.42 10.31
CA GLN A 124 -16.40 14.34 9.20
C GLN A 124 -15.23 14.55 8.23
N ALA A 125 -14.05 14.01 8.52
CA ALA A 125 -12.91 14.16 7.63
C ALA A 125 -13.15 13.46 6.28
N VAL A 126 -12.55 14.02 5.23
CA VAL A 126 -12.41 13.37 3.92
C VAL A 126 -11.36 12.27 4.05
N LYS A 127 -11.73 11.05 3.67
CA LYS A 127 -10.92 9.84 3.85
C LYS A 127 -10.70 9.14 2.51
N ILE A 128 -9.43 9.00 2.12
CA ILE A 128 -8.99 8.18 1.00
C ILE A 128 -8.34 6.92 1.57
N LEU A 129 -8.87 5.76 1.23
CA LEU A 129 -8.31 4.47 1.61
C LEU A 129 -7.45 3.92 0.47
N LEU A 130 -6.23 3.54 0.81
CA LEU A 130 -5.34 2.73 0.00
C LEU A 130 -5.47 1.29 0.49
N SER A 131 -5.82 0.39 -0.43
CA SER A 131 -5.78 -1.05 -0.22
C SER A 131 -5.09 -1.67 -1.43
N HIS A 132 -4.44 -2.81 -1.26
CA HIS A 132 -4.09 -3.58 -2.46
C HIS A 132 -5.35 -4.27 -3.01
N ASN A 133 -6.15 -4.89 -2.14
CA ASN A 133 -7.26 -5.74 -2.52
C ASN A 133 -8.63 -5.01 -2.39
N PRO A 134 -9.48 -5.00 -3.44
CA PRO A 134 -10.79 -4.35 -3.39
C PRO A 134 -11.81 -5.03 -2.46
N ASP A 135 -11.59 -6.26 -2.01
CA ASP A 135 -12.47 -6.95 -1.07
C ASP A 135 -12.60 -6.23 0.29
N ILE A 136 -11.70 -5.28 0.59
CA ILE A 136 -11.81 -4.38 1.75
C ILE A 136 -13.16 -3.64 1.82
N ASN A 137 -13.87 -3.50 0.69
CA ASN A 137 -15.21 -2.91 0.66
C ASN A 137 -16.21 -3.67 1.54
N ILE A 138 -16.04 -4.98 1.73
CA ILE A 138 -16.88 -5.81 2.63
C ILE A 138 -16.79 -5.28 4.08
N ASP A 139 -15.59 -4.92 4.53
CA ASP A 139 -15.37 -4.36 5.87
C ASP A 139 -15.87 -2.92 5.99
N ILE A 140 -15.75 -2.12 4.92
CA ILE A 140 -16.30 -0.75 4.88
C ILE A 140 -17.81 -0.80 5.06
N GLU A 141 -18.51 -1.64 4.30
CA GLU A 141 -19.96 -1.83 4.39
C GLU A 141 -20.37 -2.33 5.79
N SER A 142 -19.65 -3.32 6.32
CA SER A 142 -19.95 -3.92 7.63
C SER A 142 -19.72 -2.96 8.80
N SER A 143 -18.65 -2.15 8.73
CA SER A 143 -18.27 -1.22 9.80
C SER A 143 -19.05 0.09 9.80
N LYS A 144 -19.81 0.37 8.73
CA LYS A 144 -20.49 1.66 8.49
C LYS A 144 -19.55 2.87 8.59
N LYS A 145 -18.25 2.66 8.39
CA LYS A 145 -17.27 3.75 8.37
C LYS A 145 -17.39 4.50 7.06
N LYS A 146 -17.46 5.82 7.14
CA LYS A 146 -17.44 6.68 5.95
C LYS A 146 -16.02 6.71 5.36
N ILE A 147 -15.84 6.09 4.21
CA ILE A 147 -14.69 6.23 3.31
C ILE A 147 -15.18 6.91 2.03
N ASP A 148 -14.51 8.00 1.60
CA ASP A 148 -14.96 8.80 0.46
C ASP A 148 -14.44 8.25 -0.88
N VAL A 149 -13.21 7.72 -0.87
CA VAL A 149 -12.55 7.12 -2.05
C VAL A 149 -11.76 5.89 -1.61
N VAL A 150 -11.84 4.81 -2.38
CA VAL A 150 -10.99 3.62 -2.24
C VAL A 150 -10.12 3.52 -3.49
N LEU A 151 -8.81 3.46 -3.31
CA LEU A 151 -7.84 3.17 -4.36
C LEU A 151 -7.30 1.76 -4.11
N SER A 152 -7.71 0.83 -4.97
CA SER A 152 -7.31 -0.57 -4.92
C SER A 152 -6.53 -1.00 -6.16
N GLY A 153 -5.60 -1.93 -5.94
CA GLY A 153 -4.88 -2.66 -6.98
C GLY A 153 -5.47 -4.07 -7.18
N HIS A 154 -4.58 -5.06 -7.20
CA HIS A 154 -4.87 -6.51 -7.23
C HIS A 154 -5.48 -7.07 -8.52
N THR A 155 -6.39 -6.36 -9.15
CA THR A 155 -7.18 -6.90 -10.26
C THR A 155 -6.60 -6.61 -11.64
N HIS A 156 -5.43 -5.98 -11.71
CA HIS A 156 -4.75 -5.60 -12.95
C HIS A 156 -5.65 -4.85 -13.96
N GLY A 157 -6.62 -4.07 -13.46
CA GLY A 157 -7.53 -3.27 -14.27
C GLY A 157 -8.96 -3.82 -14.42
N GLY A 158 -9.30 -4.93 -13.76
CA GLY A 158 -10.69 -5.41 -13.64
C GLY A 158 -11.32 -4.99 -12.32
N GLN A 159 -12.21 -4.00 -12.30
CA GLN A 159 -12.88 -3.59 -11.08
C GLN A 159 -14.31 -3.12 -11.36
#